data_AF-A0A2V7CV46-F1
#
_entry.id   AF-A0A2V7CV46-F1
#
_cell.length_a   1.000
_cell.length_b   1.000
_cell.length_c   1.000
_cell.angle_alpha   90.00
_cell.angle_beta   90.00
_cell.angle_gamma   90.00
#
_symmetry.space_group_name_H-M   'P 1'
#
loop_
_entity.id
_entity.type
_entity.pdbx_description
1 polymer ?
#
loop_
_entity_poly.entity_id
_entity_poly.type
_entity_poly.pdbx_seq_one_letter_code
_entity_poly.pdbx_strand_id
1 'polypeptide(L)'
;MTRRGLPALLLLGALLALVDLHVAWGQPPSPPAIQGLDKLTPEERAIAERNLERWQRLTPEQRARALENYRQWRSMTPEEREAARQNYRRFRQLTPDQRAQILKDFQRWNELPKERQQELQKAYERWQQLPQERRDRIQHRLGQWESMTPEERDRVLRNQERWRQMSPEQREQIRERWRQMPPEERERLRQQRQQHRGLQ
;
A
#
# COMPACT_ATOMS: atom_id res chain seq x y z
N MET A 1 -9.79 -15.67 7.35
CA MET A 1 -9.35 -14.25 7.38
C MET A 1 -8.17 -14.11 6.45
N THR A 2 -8.38 -13.58 5.25
CA THR A 2 -7.36 -13.51 4.20
C THR A 2 -6.42 -12.33 4.45
N ARG A 3 -5.12 -12.61 4.58
CA ARG A 3 -4.04 -11.61 4.58
C ARG A 3 -4.11 -10.82 3.28
N ARG A 4 -4.72 -9.63 3.31
CA ARG A 4 -4.62 -8.66 2.21
C ARG A 4 -3.29 -7.92 2.37
N GLY A 5 -2.21 -8.59 1.99
CA GLY A 5 -0.95 -7.93 1.70
C GLY A 5 -1.12 -6.99 0.51
N LEU A 6 -0.35 -5.91 0.51
CA LEU A 6 -0.22 -4.87 -0.52
C LEU A 6 -0.56 -5.36 -1.94
N PRO A 7 -1.41 -4.66 -2.70
CA PRO A 7 -1.84 -5.12 -4.01
C PRO A 7 -0.68 -5.07 -5.02
N ALA A 8 -0.33 -6.25 -5.51
CA ALA A 8 0.04 -6.57 -6.88
C ALA A 8 0.96 -5.60 -7.62
N LEU A 9 2.26 -5.87 -7.53
CA LEU A 9 3.18 -5.59 -8.63
C LEU A 9 3.98 -6.82 -8.97
N LEU A 10 3.34 -7.71 -9.73
CA LEU A 10 4.02 -8.62 -10.63
C LEU A 10 3.22 -8.65 -11.92
N LEU A 11 3.31 -7.54 -12.66
CA LEU A 11 2.98 -7.56 -14.07
C LEU A 11 4.27 -7.82 -14.84
N LEU A 12 4.26 -8.91 -15.61
CA LEU A 12 5.35 -9.48 -16.39
C LEU A 12 6.35 -10.36 -15.61
N GLY A 13 5.87 -11.51 -15.17
CA GLY A 13 6.70 -12.63 -14.70
C GLY A 13 6.45 -13.94 -15.47
N ALA A 14 6.05 -13.88 -16.74
CA ALA A 14 5.82 -15.08 -17.55
C ALA A 14 6.49 -14.95 -18.92
N LEU A 15 7.80 -15.23 -18.96
CA LEU A 15 8.54 -15.84 -20.10
C LEU A 15 10.07 -15.76 -19.90
N LEU A 16 10.58 -16.16 -18.73
CA LEU A 16 12.03 -16.34 -18.52
C LEU A 16 12.34 -17.70 -17.90
N ALA A 17 11.70 -18.74 -18.42
CA ALA A 17 12.28 -20.08 -18.41
C ALA A 17 12.64 -20.37 -19.86
N LEU A 18 13.86 -20.86 -20.12
CA LEU A 18 14.51 -21.11 -21.43
C LEU A 18 15.48 -20.00 -21.91
N VAL A 19 16.36 -19.49 -21.05
CA VAL A 19 17.60 -18.85 -21.53
C VAL A 19 18.77 -19.42 -20.72
N ASP A 20 19.51 -20.35 -21.34
CA ASP A 20 20.84 -20.77 -20.91
C ASP A 20 21.84 -19.80 -21.54
N LEU A 21 22.44 -18.92 -20.73
CA LEU A 21 23.27 -17.81 -21.20
C LEU A 21 24.76 -18.22 -21.16
N HIS A 22 25.25 -18.84 -22.23
CA HIS A 22 26.68 -18.94 -22.49
C HIS A 22 27.16 -17.64 -23.16
N VAL A 23 27.83 -16.77 -22.40
CA VAL A 23 28.45 -15.55 -22.92
C VAL A 23 29.84 -15.91 -23.47
N ALA A 24 29.96 -16.00 -24.80
CA ALA A 24 31.24 -16.01 -25.50
C ALA A 24 31.57 -14.59 -26.00
N TRP A 25 32.74 -14.06 -25.64
CA TRP A 25 33.17 -12.71 -26.00
C TRP A 25 33.51 -12.63 -27.50
N GLY A 26 33.02 -11.62 -28.21
CA GLY A 26 33.56 -11.22 -29.53
C GLY A 26 32.61 -11.26 -30.74
N GLN A 27 31.33 -11.62 -30.58
CA GLN A 27 30.31 -11.50 -31.62
C GLN A 27 29.26 -10.48 -31.17
N PRO A 28 28.72 -9.61 -32.06
CA PRO A 28 27.51 -8.85 -31.72
C PRO A 28 26.45 -9.87 -31.30
N PRO A 29 25.71 -9.66 -30.20
CA PRO A 29 24.79 -10.68 -29.72
C PRO A 29 23.70 -10.89 -30.78
N SER A 30 23.84 -11.94 -31.57
CA SER A 30 22.71 -12.56 -32.24
C SER A 30 21.66 -12.81 -31.17
N PRO A 31 20.37 -12.46 -31.39
CA PRO A 31 19.30 -12.86 -30.48
C PRO A 31 19.50 -14.33 -30.14
N PRO A 32 19.57 -14.73 -28.85
CA PRO A 32 19.70 -16.14 -28.52
C PRO A 32 18.54 -16.87 -29.19
N ALA A 33 18.85 -17.79 -30.10
CA ALA A 33 17.85 -18.66 -30.69
C ALA A 33 17.25 -19.48 -29.55
N ILE A 34 16.04 -19.13 -29.12
CA ILE A 34 15.37 -19.81 -28.01
C ILE A 34 15.13 -21.25 -28.44
N GLN A 35 15.88 -22.20 -27.86
CA GLN A 35 15.70 -23.62 -28.14
C GLN A 35 14.28 -24.05 -27.80
N GLY A 36 13.59 -24.72 -28.73
CA GLY A 36 12.21 -25.20 -28.56
C GLY A 36 11.11 -24.32 -29.17
N LEU A 37 11.44 -23.18 -29.79
CA LEU A 37 10.47 -22.36 -30.56
C LEU A 37 9.84 -23.13 -31.73
N ASP A 38 10.57 -24.09 -32.28
CA ASP A 38 10.16 -25.00 -33.35
C ASP A 38 9.05 -25.98 -32.92
N LYS A 39 8.89 -26.20 -31.61
CA LYS A 39 7.88 -27.09 -31.03
C LYS A 39 6.58 -26.37 -30.66
N LEU A 40 6.56 -25.05 -30.77
CA LEU A 40 5.39 -24.23 -30.47
C LEU A 40 4.44 -24.18 -31.66
N THR A 41 3.15 -24.05 -31.38
CA THR A 41 2.17 -23.69 -32.41
C THR A 41 2.51 -22.32 -33.01
N PRO A 42 2.06 -22.00 -34.25
CA PRO A 42 2.30 -20.69 -34.85
C PRO A 42 1.86 -19.52 -33.96
N GLU A 43 0.77 -19.68 -33.21
CA GLU A 43 0.26 -18.67 -32.30
C GLU A 43 1.16 -18.49 -31.06
N GLU A 44 1.57 -19.58 -30.41
CA GLU A 44 2.50 -19.55 -29.28
C GLU A 44 3.87 -18.98 -29.68
N ARG A 45 4.35 -19.35 -30.86
CA ARG A 45 5.58 -18.81 -31.44
C ARG A 45 5.48 -17.30 -31.65
N ALA A 46 4.38 -16.82 -32.24
CA ALA A 46 4.15 -15.38 -32.42
C ALA A 46 4.09 -14.62 -31.07
N ILE A 47 3.55 -15.25 -30.01
CA ILE A 47 3.58 -14.67 -28.65
C ILE A 47 5.02 -14.62 -28.13
N ALA A 48 5.79 -15.70 -28.27
CA ALA A 48 7.17 -15.77 -27.83
C ALA A 48 8.06 -14.74 -28.54
N GLU A 49 7.94 -14.62 -29.87
CA GLU A 49 8.67 -13.65 -30.69
C GLU A 49 8.35 -12.21 -30.27
N ARG A 50 7.07 -11.85 -30.09
CA ARG A 50 6.67 -10.52 -29.61
C ARG A 50 7.23 -10.20 -28.23
N ASN A 51 7.30 -11.18 -27.34
CA ASN A 51 7.84 -10.98 -26.00
C ASN A 51 9.37 -10.86 -26.02
N LEU A 52 10.05 -11.61 -26.90
CA LEU A 52 11.48 -11.48 -27.13
C LEU A 52 11.83 -10.10 -27.68
N GLU A 53 11.09 -9.57 -28.66
CA GLU A 53 11.28 -8.21 -29.15
C GLU A 53 11.15 -7.16 -28.03
N ARG A 54 10.13 -7.31 -27.17
CA ARG A 54 9.95 -6.42 -26.02
C ARG A 54 11.13 -6.51 -25.06
N TRP A 55 11.61 -7.73 -24.77
CA TRP A 55 12.76 -7.98 -23.92
C TRP A 55 14.05 -7.33 -24.46
N GLN A 56 14.27 -7.45 -25.77
CA GLN A 56 15.42 -6.85 -26.44
C GLN A 56 15.42 -5.33 -26.34
N ARG A 57 14.24 -4.69 -26.37
CA ARG A 57 14.09 -3.23 -26.21
C ARG A 57 14.27 -2.74 -24.77
N LEU A 58 14.34 -3.63 -23.76
CA LEU A 58 14.55 -3.24 -22.37
C LEU A 58 16.01 -2.82 -22.12
N THR A 59 16.19 -1.79 -21.29
CA THR A 59 17.51 -1.40 -20.76
C THR A 59 18.05 -2.47 -19.78
N PRO A 60 19.35 -2.49 -19.48
CA PRO A 60 19.92 -3.42 -18.49
C PRO A 60 19.19 -3.39 -17.13
N GLU A 61 18.82 -2.19 -16.65
CA GLU A 61 18.11 -1.99 -15.38
C GLU A 61 16.69 -2.56 -15.46
N GLN A 62 16.00 -2.35 -16.57
CA GLN A 62 14.65 -2.89 -16.79
C GLN A 62 14.68 -4.42 -16.86
N ARG A 63 15.68 -5.00 -17.52
CA ARG A 63 15.89 -6.46 -17.54
C ARG A 63 16.18 -7.01 -16.14
N ALA A 64 17.02 -6.32 -15.36
CA ALA A 64 17.33 -6.71 -13.98
C ALA A 64 16.06 -6.74 -13.11
N ARG A 65 15.22 -5.70 -13.18
CA ARG A 65 13.93 -5.66 -12.47
C ARG A 65 12.98 -6.76 -12.93
N ALA A 66 12.90 -7.05 -14.22
CA ALA A 66 12.06 -8.11 -14.74
C ALA A 66 12.52 -9.51 -14.26
N LEU A 67 13.84 -9.74 -14.16
CA LEU A 67 14.39 -10.97 -13.58
C LEU A 67 14.11 -11.08 -12.08
N GLU A 68 14.21 -9.98 -11.34
CA GLU A 68 13.85 -9.94 -9.91
C GLU A 68 12.37 -10.28 -9.68
N ASN A 69 11.48 -9.63 -10.44
CA ASN A 69 10.04 -9.92 -10.44
C ASN A 69 9.75 -11.39 -10.75
N TYR A 70 10.45 -11.97 -11.73
CA TYR A 70 10.33 -13.38 -12.06
C TYR A 70 10.79 -14.31 -10.92
N ARG A 71 11.92 -14.00 -10.27
CA ARG A 71 12.39 -14.76 -9.10
C ARG A 71 11.36 -14.72 -7.97
N GLN A 72 10.79 -13.55 -7.70
CA GLN A 72 9.73 -13.40 -6.70
C GLN A 72 8.47 -14.19 -7.07
N TRP A 73 8.03 -14.14 -8.33
CA TRP A 73 6.89 -14.93 -8.81
C TRP A 73 7.12 -16.44 -8.66
N ARG A 74 8.34 -16.90 -8.95
CA ARG A 74 8.72 -18.31 -8.82
C ARG A 74 8.73 -18.75 -7.35
N SER A 75 9.08 -17.89 -6.41
CA SER A 75 9.04 -18.19 -4.97
C SER A 75 7.64 -18.14 -4.36
N MET A 76 6.63 -17.59 -5.04
CA MET A 76 5.26 -17.52 -4.52
C MET A 76 4.57 -18.88 -4.42
N THR A 77 3.73 -19.06 -3.40
CA THR A 77 2.83 -20.22 -3.29
C THR A 77 1.70 -20.16 -4.35
N PRO A 78 1.00 -21.28 -4.62
CA PRO A 78 -0.16 -21.26 -5.52
C PRO A 78 -1.23 -20.23 -5.12
N GLU A 79 -1.48 -20.06 -3.83
CA GLU A 79 -2.46 -19.11 -3.28
C GLU A 79 -2.01 -17.66 -3.50
N GLU A 80 -0.72 -17.37 -3.29
CA GLU A 80 -0.14 -16.04 -3.52
C GLU A 80 -0.21 -15.66 -5.00
N ARG A 81 0.11 -16.60 -5.91
CA ARG A 81 -0.03 -16.38 -7.36
C ARG A 81 -1.48 -16.13 -7.75
N GLU A 82 -2.43 -16.84 -7.15
CA GLU A 82 -3.85 -16.62 -7.41
C GLU A 82 -4.33 -15.27 -6.89
N ALA A 83 -3.91 -14.86 -5.69
CA ALA A 83 -4.18 -13.53 -5.17
C ALA A 83 -3.62 -12.43 -6.10
N ALA A 84 -2.39 -12.60 -6.60
CA ALA A 84 -1.79 -11.69 -7.57
C ALA A 84 -2.60 -11.61 -8.88
N ARG A 85 -3.06 -12.76 -9.42
CA ARG A 85 -3.95 -12.81 -10.59
C ARG A 85 -5.26 -12.07 -10.36
N GLN A 86 -5.90 -12.28 -9.20
CA GLN A 86 -7.15 -11.59 -8.86
C GLN A 86 -6.96 -10.08 -8.72
N ASN A 87 -5.89 -9.65 -8.07
CA ASN A 87 -5.57 -8.23 -7.94
C ASN A 87 -5.32 -7.59 -9.32
N TYR A 88 -4.63 -8.28 -10.23
CA TYR A 88 -4.46 -7.81 -11.60
C TYR A 88 -5.80 -7.69 -12.36
N ARG A 89 -6.71 -8.68 -12.22
CA ARG A 89 -8.05 -8.59 -12.82
C ARG A 89 -8.80 -7.36 -12.32
N ARG A 90 -8.78 -7.09 -11.01
CA ARG A 90 -9.38 -5.89 -10.42
C ARG A 90 -8.76 -4.62 -10.96
N PHE A 91 -7.43 -4.54 -11.02
CA PHE A 91 -6.72 -3.39 -11.58
C PHE A 91 -7.13 -3.11 -13.03
N ARG A 92 -7.27 -4.16 -13.86
CA ARG A 92 -7.75 -4.05 -15.25
C ARG A 92 -9.22 -3.67 -15.39
N GLN A 93 -9.99 -3.65 -14.31
CA GLN A 93 -11.38 -3.18 -14.32
C GLN A 93 -11.50 -1.71 -13.87
N LEU A 94 -10.44 -1.14 -13.30
CA LEU A 94 -10.42 0.26 -12.90
C LEU A 94 -10.48 1.18 -14.12
N THR A 95 -11.06 2.36 -13.92
CA THR A 95 -11.04 3.46 -14.89
C THR A 95 -9.61 3.97 -15.14
N PRO A 96 -9.34 4.65 -16.28
CA PRO A 96 -8.03 5.23 -16.56
C PRO A 96 -7.49 6.10 -15.41
N ASP A 97 -8.34 6.97 -14.84
CA ASP A 97 -7.94 7.88 -13.76
C ASP A 97 -7.58 7.13 -12.46
N GLN A 98 -8.38 6.11 -12.10
CA GLN A 98 -8.08 5.26 -10.95
C GLN A 98 -6.76 4.50 -11.13
N ARG A 99 -6.48 4.00 -12.34
CA ARG A 99 -5.19 3.36 -12.63
C ARG A 99 -4.04 4.34 -12.53
N ALA A 100 -4.19 5.54 -13.12
CA ALA A 100 -3.18 6.58 -13.07
C ALA A 100 -2.86 6.97 -11.62
N GLN A 101 -3.88 7.10 -10.77
CA GLN A 101 -3.71 7.39 -9.35
C GLN A 101 -2.94 6.29 -8.62
N ILE A 102 -3.30 5.01 -8.82
CA ILE A 102 -2.57 3.88 -8.22
C ILE A 102 -1.11 3.84 -8.68
N LEU A 103 -0.84 4.07 -9.97
CA LEU A 103 0.52 4.09 -10.50
C LEU A 103 1.35 5.23 -9.90
N LYS A 104 0.73 6.41 -9.72
CA LYS A 104 1.36 7.56 -9.07
C LYS A 104 1.69 7.28 -7.60
N ASP A 105 0.76 6.68 -6.86
CA ASP A 105 0.98 6.32 -5.46
C ASP A 105 2.04 5.23 -5.32
N PHE A 106 2.08 4.29 -6.26
CA PHE A 106 3.15 3.29 -6.31
C PHE A 106 4.52 3.91 -6.60
N GLN A 107 4.60 4.87 -7.52
CA GLN A 107 5.83 5.59 -7.78
C GLN A 107 6.33 6.30 -6.51
N ARG A 108 5.45 7.04 -5.84
CA ARG A 108 5.75 7.71 -4.56
C ARG A 108 6.25 6.72 -3.51
N TRP A 109 5.63 5.55 -3.41
CA TRP A 109 6.08 4.50 -2.51
C TRP A 109 7.51 4.05 -2.81
N ASN A 110 7.85 3.81 -4.08
CA ASN A 110 9.20 3.39 -4.47
C ASN A 110 10.27 4.44 -4.23
N GLU A 111 9.88 5.72 -4.26
CA GLU A 111 10.75 6.86 -3.96
C GLU A 111 11.00 7.01 -2.44
N LEU A 112 10.20 6.37 -1.58
CA LEU A 112 10.43 6.39 -0.14
C LEU A 112 11.74 5.68 0.23
N PRO A 113 12.52 6.21 1.19
CA PRO A 113 13.63 5.48 1.79
C PRO A 113 13.19 4.12 2.34
N LYS A 114 14.07 3.12 2.31
CA LYS A 114 13.75 1.75 2.72
C LYS A 114 13.27 1.67 4.17
N GLU A 115 13.84 2.49 5.04
CA GLU A 115 13.48 2.59 6.45
C GLU A 115 12.02 3.10 6.61
N ARG A 116 11.62 4.07 5.78
CA ARG A 116 10.24 4.59 5.76
C ARG A 116 9.26 3.56 5.19
N GLN A 117 9.64 2.85 4.13
CA GLN A 117 8.83 1.73 3.62
C GLN A 117 8.60 0.68 4.73
N GLN A 118 9.64 0.31 5.48
CA GLN A 118 9.54 -0.66 6.57
C GLN A 118 8.69 -0.15 7.75
N GLU A 119 8.82 1.12 8.12
CA GLU A 119 8.00 1.73 9.18
C GLU A 119 6.50 1.69 8.82
N LEU A 120 6.17 2.09 7.58
CA LEU A 120 4.79 2.08 7.09
C LEU A 120 4.24 0.65 6.98
N GLN A 121 5.06 -0.31 6.56
CA GLN A 121 4.70 -1.72 6.53
C GLN A 121 4.35 -2.23 7.95
N LYS A 122 5.20 -1.94 8.95
CA LYS A 122 4.93 -2.30 10.36
C LYS A 122 3.70 -1.59 10.91
N ALA A 123 3.47 -0.33 10.54
CA ALA A 123 2.26 0.40 10.91
C ALA A 123 1.00 -0.27 10.33
N TYR A 124 1.06 -0.69 9.07
CA TYR A 124 -0.01 -1.41 8.41
C TYR A 124 -0.28 -2.78 9.04
N GLU A 125 0.76 -3.54 9.38
CA GLU A 125 0.62 -4.82 10.07
C GLU A 125 -0.05 -4.66 11.43
N ARG A 126 0.37 -3.66 12.23
CA ARG A 126 -0.29 -3.32 13.49
C ARG A 126 -1.76 -2.96 13.27
N TRP A 127 -2.06 -2.16 12.25
CA TRP A 127 -3.44 -1.84 11.87
C TRP A 127 -4.25 -3.10 11.52
N GLN A 128 -3.68 -4.03 10.75
CA GLN A 128 -4.31 -5.29 10.38
C GLN A 128 -4.49 -6.28 11.55
N GLN A 129 -3.82 -6.06 12.67
CA GLN A 129 -4.00 -6.82 13.90
C GLN A 129 -5.00 -6.16 14.87
N LEU A 130 -5.40 -4.91 14.62
CA LEU A 130 -6.39 -4.25 15.48
C LEU A 130 -7.73 -5.00 15.42
N PRO A 131 -8.39 -5.22 16.57
CA PRO A 131 -9.78 -5.68 16.62
C PRO A 131 -10.69 -4.76 15.80
N GLN A 132 -11.75 -5.32 15.21
CA GLN A 132 -12.68 -4.56 14.35
C GLN A 132 -13.22 -3.31 15.07
N GLU A 133 -13.67 -3.46 16.32
CA GLU A 133 -14.18 -2.35 17.13
C GLU A 133 -13.16 -1.20 17.30
N ARG A 134 -11.87 -1.54 17.40
CA ARG A 134 -10.80 -0.53 17.49
C ARG A 134 -10.64 0.21 16.15
N ARG A 135 -10.72 -0.49 15.02
CA ARG A 135 -10.67 0.13 13.69
C ARG A 135 -11.85 1.05 13.48
N ASP A 136 -13.06 0.60 13.80
CA ASP A 136 -14.29 1.37 13.64
C ASP A 136 -14.23 2.67 14.47
N ARG A 137 -13.75 2.59 15.72
CA ARG A 137 -13.54 3.78 16.56
C ARG A 137 -12.52 4.76 15.96
N ILE A 138 -11.45 4.27 15.35
CA ILE A 138 -10.44 5.12 14.72
C ILE A 138 -11.02 5.78 13.46
N GLN A 139 -11.69 5.01 12.61
CA GLN A 139 -12.35 5.50 11.40
C GLN A 139 -13.41 6.55 11.73
N HIS A 140 -14.24 6.31 12.75
CA HIS A 140 -15.23 7.28 13.21
C HIS A 140 -14.58 8.59 13.69
N ARG A 141 -13.48 8.50 14.46
CA ARG A 141 -12.74 9.70 14.90
C ARG A 141 -12.11 10.45 13.74
N LEU A 142 -11.60 9.74 12.74
CA LEU A 142 -11.05 10.34 11.54
C LEU A 142 -12.13 11.07 10.74
N GLY A 143 -13.30 10.45 10.54
CA GLY A 143 -14.43 11.10 9.88
C GLY A 143 -14.88 12.37 10.62
N GLN A 144 -14.96 12.32 11.96
CA GLN A 144 -15.24 13.53 12.76
C GLN A 144 -14.19 14.61 12.56
N TRP A 145 -12.91 14.24 12.44
CA TRP A 145 -11.83 15.20 12.22
C TRP A 145 -11.91 15.83 10.82
N GLU A 146 -12.19 15.02 9.81
CA GLU A 146 -12.35 15.45 8.43
C GLU A 146 -13.55 16.38 8.25
N SER A 147 -14.62 16.21 9.04
CA SER A 147 -15.78 17.10 9.03
C SER A 147 -15.59 18.42 9.79
N MET A 148 -14.54 18.55 10.61
CA MET A 148 -14.30 19.78 11.38
C MET A 148 -13.85 20.95 10.50
N THR A 149 -14.25 22.17 10.87
CA THR A 149 -13.72 23.41 10.28
C THR A 149 -12.24 23.61 10.65
N PRO A 150 -11.49 24.45 9.91
CA PRO A 150 -10.12 24.80 10.27
C PRO A 150 -9.99 25.31 11.72
N GLU A 151 -10.92 26.16 12.17
CA GLU A 151 -10.93 26.75 13.52
C GLU A 151 -11.16 25.70 14.61
N GLU A 152 -12.06 24.74 14.35
CA GLU A 152 -12.31 23.62 15.24
C GLU A 152 -11.09 22.71 15.38
N ARG A 153 -10.45 22.37 14.25
CA ARG A 153 -9.22 21.57 14.23
C ARG A 153 -8.12 22.28 15.03
N ASP A 154 -7.93 23.56 14.80
CA ASP A 154 -6.94 24.39 15.48
C ASP A 154 -7.20 24.46 17.00
N ARG A 155 -8.47 24.58 17.42
CA ARG A 155 -8.85 24.47 18.84
C ARG A 155 -8.49 23.10 19.42
N VAL A 156 -8.73 22.00 18.70
CA VAL A 156 -8.36 20.66 19.15
C VAL A 156 -6.84 20.50 19.28
N LEU A 157 -6.07 20.98 18.30
CA LEU A 157 -4.60 20.93 18.34
C LEU A 157 -4.03 21.73 19.51
N ARG A 158 -4.53 22.95 19.75
CA ARG A 158 -4.14 23.74 20.94
C ARG A 158 -4.46 23.04 22.24
N ASN A 159 -5.64 22.44 22.35
CA ASN A 159 -6.04 21.70 23.55
C ASN A 159 -5.12 20.48 23.77
N GLN A 160 -4.76 19.78 22.69
CA GLN A 160 -3.84 18.66 22.73
C GLN A 160 -2.44 19.10 23.15
N GLU A 161 -1.93 20.22 22.61
CA GLU A 161 -0.62 20.75 22.95
C GLU A 161 -0.54 21.15 24.43
N ARG A 162 -1.54 21.90 24.91
CA ARG A 162 -1.63 22.24 26.32
C ARG A 162 -1.66 21.00 27.21
N TRP A 163 -2.37 19.94 26.81
CA TRP A 163 -2.38 18.67 27.54
C TRP A 163 -1.02 17.97 27.56
N ARG A 164 -0.29 17.99 26.44
CA ARG A 164 1.07 17.43 26.34
C ARG A 164 2.05 18.14 27.28
N GLN A 165 1.90 19.45 27.45
CA GLN A 165 2.76 20.28 28.31
C GLN A 165 2.45 20.16 29.81
N MET A 166 1.28 19.64 30.20
CA MET A 166 0.92 19.45 31.61
C MET A 166 1.77 18.37 32.31
N SER A 167 2.11 18.62 33.57
CA SER A 167 2.75 17.61 34.44
C SER A 167 1.78 16.45 34.77
N PRO A 168 2.30 15.28 35.19
CA PRO A 168 1.46 14.18 35.65
C PRO A 168 0.48 14.59 36.76
N GLU A 169 0.90 15.44 37.71
CA GLU A 169 0.09 15.93 38.84
C GLU A 169 -1.03 16.84 38.36
N GLN A 170 -0.73 17.78 37.43
CA GLN A 170 -1.74 18.65 36.83
C GLN A 170 -2.81 17.84 36.09
N ARG A 171 -2.40 16.79 35.36
CA ARG A 171 -3.32 15.89 34.68
C ARG A 171 -4.19 15.13 35.68
N GLU A 172 -3.62 14.68 36.81
CA GLU A 172 -4.37 13.98 37.85
C GLU A 172 -5.38 14.89 38.54
N GLN A 173 -5.02 16.14 38.84
CA GLN A 173 -5.96 17.13 39.38
C GLN A 173 -7.16 17.35 38.45
N ILE A 174 -6.94 17.42 37.13
CA ILE A 174 -8.03 17.55 36.17
C ILE A 174 -8.91 16.30 36.15
N ARG A 175 -8.32 15.10 36.20
CA ARG A 175 -9.09 13.84 36.27
C ARG A 175 -9.89 13.74 37.56
N GLU A 176 -9.32 14.17 38.68
CA GLU A 176 -9.97 14.16 39.98
C GLU A 176 -11.14 15.14 40.02
N ARG A 177 -10.92 16.36 39.54
CA ARG A 177 -12.01 17.34 39.38
C ARG A 177 -13.14 16.79 38.50
N TRP A 178 -12.81 16.07 37.42
CA TRP A 178 -13.81 15.44 36.56
C TRP A 178 -14.54 14.28 37.25
N ARG A 179 -13.86 13.49 38.09
CA ARG A 179 -14.47 12.40 38.89
C ARG A 179 -15.44 12.96 39.93
N GLN A 180 -15.07 14.05 40.60
CA GLN A 180 -15.88 14.70 41.64
C GLN A 180 -17.04 15.54 41.09
N MET A 181 -17.02 15.88 39.80
CA MET A 181 -18.09 16.63 39.16
C MET A 181 -19.42 15.85 39.16
N PRO A 182 -20.55 16.46 39.55
CA PRO A 182 -21.87 15.83 39.50
C PRO A 182 -22.19 15.26 38.11
N PRO A 183 -22.88 14.10 38.01
CA PRO A 183 -23.23 13.49 36.73
C PRO A 183 -23.97 14.45 35.76
N GLU A 184 -24.86 15.28 36.29
CA GLU A 184 -25.68 16.24 35.54
C GLU A 184 -24.79 17.33 34.93
N GLU A 185 -23.80 17.82 35.68
CA GLU A 185 -22.85 18.83 35.19
C GLU A 185 -21.93 18.25 34.11
N ARG A 186 -21.47 17.01 34.30
CA ARG A 186 -20.71 16.29 33.26
C ARG A 186 -21.53 16.13 31.98
N GLU A 187 -22.83 15.86 32.10
CA GLU A 187 -23.73 15.73 30.96
C GLU A 187 -23.96 17.04 30.23
N ARG A 188 -24.19 18.14 30.96
CA ARG A 188 -24.26 19.49 30.37
C ARG A 188 -23.02 19.84 29.58
N LEU A 189 -21.83 19.58 30.12
CA LEU A 189 -20.57 19.82 29.40
C LEU A 189 -20.40 18.93 28.16
N ARG A 190 -20.90 17.69 28.18
CA ARG A 190 -20.93 16.82 26.99
C ARG A 190 -21.86 17.39 25.93
N GLN A 191 -23.08 17.77 26.30
CA GLN A 191 -24.08 18.35 25.39
C GLN A 191 -23.58 19.65 24.78
N GLN A 192 -22.99 20.54 25.58
CA GLN A 192 -22.43 21.80 25.09
C GLN A 192 -21.31 21.58 24.06
N ARG A 193 -20.44 20.59 24.28
CA ARG A 193 -19.40 20.22 23.30
C ARG A 193 -19.97 19.60 22.03
N GLN A 194 -21.07 18.86 22.12
CA GLN A 194 -21.75 18.27 20.97
C GLN A 194 -22.47 19.36 20.16
N GLN A 195 -23.17 20.27 20.82
CA GLN A 195 -23.81 21.43 20.17
C GLN A 195 -22.78 22.30 19.46
N HIS A 196 -21.67 22.62 20.10
CA HIS A 196 -20.59 23.37 19.44
C HIS A 196 -19.95 22.65 18.25
N ARG A 197 -20.06 21.32 18.15
CA ARG A 197 -19.57 20.51 17.01
C ARG A 197 -20.63 20.24 15.94
N GLY A 198 -21.92 20.43 16.26
CA GLY A 198 -23.05 20.15 15.36
C GLY A 198 -23.79 21.41 14.90
N LEU A 199 -23.47 22.56 15.48
CA LEU A 199 -23.93 23.88 15.05
C LEU A 199 -22.85 24.52 14.17
N GLN A 200 -22.73 24.03 12.94
CA GLN A 200 -22.24 24.73 11.74
C GLN A 200 -22.26 23.80 10.53
#